data_AF-A0A318ZJ35-F1
#
_entry.id   AF-A0A318ZJ35-F1
#
_cell.length_a   1.000
_cell.length_b   1.000
_cell.length_c   1.000
_cell.angle_alpha   90.00
_cell.angle_beta   90.00
_cell.angle_gamma   90.00
#
_symmetry.space_group_name_H-M   'P 1'
#
loop_
_entity.id
_entity.type
_entity.pdbx_description
1 polymer ?
#
loop_
_entity_poly.entity_id
_entity_poly.type
_entity_poly.pdbx_seq_one_letter_code
_entity_poly.pdbx_strand_id
1 'polypeptide(L)'
;MHINAYSDTRYHATRKAPKPPSAKPDIESQKEEPKTKPRSLCHRVDTTGVLTIFLGPPILLLAVTFLILFWWESLRALDGGDPEAYWFRIVNADWATRLVTICTTTIRAVMVFQAGLVTAMVAAITLETKGIPLLQAPLYSIMRAVKVAPSNLFTATDFQPHLPPFIYAIVLVEVLVTAASQFLSTIYLTDFADSAFVQGNNSTNVSVIDTNFDTASGWWSMPPAASWTFGELSESFKEGRNYHDTGHTFRAFLPFDEEMQRTKLHRYSGPLPIMDHRVLCATCVTNVATQSIAVGLNSSRDNTEPKITWDPLTQSFNTETTRRQLGASRNRENTTDRGVLALEPRSQWGASLKLKDTNDGTDDLSYFFLAMVAALPTLAIADDSISLSAGVLLSRVNAGFYSGNAHYIHVDMFQDTLNATASPAVAVQVLFARIYQMMYYEQLAKFKATAAASTAYSITSSIPSQWTGLMIGTGLIAVHMVIVTVVAIQFLRYTDYSIIGNYWQTVSQVASEETRTILKQADRMNDEEVKRWTKRQLRNVNIRRVLRHQRDGRITLGISATESKT
;
A
#
# COMPACT_ATOMS: atom_id res chain seq x y z
N MET A 1 6.07 -1.27 81.92
CA MET A 1 6.34 -1.81 80.57
C MET A 1 6.16 -0.68 79.58
N HIS A 2 7.27 -0.23 78.99
CA HIS A 2 7.43 0.62 77.80
C HIS A 2 6.68 1.97 77.61
N ILE A 3 7.46 3.05 77.85
CA ILE A 3 7.88 4.13 76.92
C ILE A 3 6.88 5.20 76.41
N ASN A 4 7.39 6.44 76.49
CA ASN A 4 7.09 7.70 75.80
C ASN A 4 5.98 8.62 76.33
N ALA A 5 6.40 9.68 77.03
CA ALA A 5 6.05 11.08 76.77
C ALA A 5 6.89 12.00 77.67
N TYR A 6 7.32 13.18 77.19
CA TYR A 6 6.75 14.48 77.57
C TYR A 6 7.65 15.66 77.14
N SER A 7 6.98 16.72 76.70
CA SER A 7 7.41 18.06 76.32
C SER A 7 7.74 18.98 77.50
N ASP A 8 8.60 20.00 77.32
CA ASP A 8 8.51 21.37 77.92
C ASP A 8 9.81 22.16 77.59
N THR A 9 9.96 23.49 77.62
CA THR A 9 9.14 24.65 78.00
C THR A 9 9.75 25.94 77.36
N ARG A 10 8.95 27.00 77.37
CA ARG A 10 9.20 28.42 77.01
C ARG A 10 10.35 29.13 77.77
N TYR A 11 10.91 30.16 77.13
CA TYR A 11 11.42 31.37 77.81
C TYR A 11 10.94 32.65 77.10
N HIS A 12 10.42 33.60 77.88
CA HIS A 12 10.07 34.98 77.51
C HIS A 12 11.11 35.95 78.11
N ALA A 13 11.41 37.04 77.41
CA ALA A 13 11.93 38.28 78.00
C ALA A 13 11.39 39.50 77.23
N THR A 14 11.00 40.56 77.93
CA THR A 14 10.44 41.82 77.41
C THR A 14 11.20 43.05 77.92
N ARG A 15 10.95 44.21 77.25
CA ARG A 15 11.22 45.65 77.58
C ARG A 15 12.56 46.25 77.08
N LYS A 16 12.68 47.47 76.52
CA LYS A 16 11.96 48.78 76.65
C LYS A 16 12.19 49.71 75.41
N ALA A 17 11.32 50.73 75.22
CA ALA A 17 11.29 51.83 74.21
C ALA A 17 12.16 53.08 74.63
N PRO A 18 12.30 54.28 73.94
CA PRO A 18 11.35 55.03 73.04
C PRO A 18 11.88 56.00 71.87
N LYS A 19 11.02 56.26 70.85
CA LYS A 19 10.63 57.50 70.05
C LYS A 19 11.57 58.74 69.77
N PRO A 20 11.25 59.70 68.83
CA PRO A 20 11.20 59.77 67.32
C PRO A 20 12.05 60.96 66.73
N PRO A 21 11.94 61.36 65.42
CA PRO A 21 11.18 62.61 65.11
C PRO A 21 10.44 62.72 63.73
N SER A 22 9.59 63.77 63.65
CA SER A 22 8.76 64.42 62.59
C SER A 22 9.25 64.47 61.11
N ALA A 23 8.40 64.23 60.08
CA ALA A 23 7.53 65.16 59.27
C ALA A 23 8.32 66.18 58.39
N LYS A 24 8.32 66.27 57.03
CA LYS A 24 7.32 66.42 55.91
C LYS A 24 8.12 66.49 54.55
N PRO A 25 7.58 66.79 53.34
CA PRO A 25 6.38 66.37 52.58
C PRO A 25 6.72 65.88 51.12
N ASP A 26 5.67 65.59 50.34
CA ASP A 26 5.63 64.94 49.02
C ASP A 26 6.42 65.57 47.85
N ILE A 27 6.99 64.73 46.97
CA ILE A 27 7.16 65.00 45.53
C ILE A 27 6.80 63.73 44.74
N GLU A 28 5.56 63.73 44.24
CA GLU A 28 5.14 63.31 42.90
C GLU A 28 6.19 62.52 42.07
N SER A 29 6.13 61.18 42.11
CA SER A 29 6.67 60.34 41.04
C SER A 29 5.49 59.77 40.28
N GLN A 30 5.28 60.34 39.10
CA GLN A 30 4.38 59.85 38.06
C GLN A 30 4.42 58.32 37.96
N LYS A 31 3.25 57.69 38.09
CA LYS A 31 3.05 56.28 37.82
C LYS A 31 3.04 56.10 36.30
N GLU A 32 4.23 56.00 35.70
CA GLU A 32 4.35 55.63 34.29
C GLU A 32 3.65 54.27 34.07
N GLU A 33 2.75 54.22 33.10
CA GLU A 33 2.20 52.96 32.57
C GLU A 33 3.37 52.05 32.17
N PRO A 34 3.42 50.78 32.64
CA PRO A 34 4.40 49.85 32.13
C PRO A 34 4.03 49.52 30.69
N LYS A 35 4.74 50.12 29.72
CA LYS A 35 4.70 49.71 28.32
C LYS A 35 5.04 48.20 28.26
N THR A 36 4.01 47.39 28.03
CA THR A 36 4.11 45.94 27.91
C THR A 36 5.01 45.60 26.72
N LYS A 37 6.23 45.12 26.98
CA LYS A 37 7.06 44.49 25.93
C LYS A 37 6.28 43.33 25.31
N PRO A 38 6.29 43.16 23.98
CA PRO A 38 5.63 42.03 23.33
C PRO A 38 6.27 40.74 23.85
N ARG A 39 5.51 39.95 24.61
CA ARG A 39 5.96 38.66 25.12
C ARG A 39 6.01 37.67 23.96
N SER A 40 7.13 36.97 23.81
CA SER A 40 7.27 35.91 22.80
C SER A 40 6.24 34.80 23.04
N LEU A 41 5.85 34.11 21.96
CA LEU A 41 4.85 33.02 21.96
C LEU A 41 5.14 31.97 23.04
N CYS A 42 6.43 31.67 23.26
CA CYS A 42 6.90 30.70 24.25
C CYS A 42 6.62 31.09 25.71
N HIS A 43 6.35 32.36 26.01
CA HIS A 43 5.98 32.83 27.35
C HIS A 43 4.45 32.87 27.55
N ARG A 44 3.67 32.76 26.45
CA ARG A 44 2.21 32.92 26.46
C ARG A 44 1.47 31.60 26.36
N VAL A 45 2.18 30.52 26.07
CA VAL A 45 1.67 29.16 25.99
C VAL A 45 2.50 28.32 26.95
N ASP A 46 1.85 27.42 27.67
CA ASP A 46 2.52 26.44 28.53
C ASP A 46 3.41 25.48 27.70
N THR A 47 4.35 24.82 28.38
CA THR A 47 5.35 23.95 27.75
C THR A 47 4.75 22.90 26.81
N THR A 48 3.60 22.32 27.18
CA THR A 48 2.94 21.31 26.33
C THR A 48 2.39 21.92 25.05
N GLY A 49 1.85 23.15 25.09
CA GLY A 49 1.36 23.82 23.89
C GLY A 49 2.49 24.30 22.97
N VAL A 50 3.62 24.72 23.55
CA VAL A 50 4.83 25.05 22.77
C VAL A 50 5.33 23.80 22.03
N LEU A 51 5.43 22.67 22.70
CA LEU A 51 5.82 21.40 22.08
C LEU A 51 4.86 21.02 20.94
N THR A 52 3.54 21.13 21.16
CA THR A 52 2.53 20.82 20.14
C THR A 52 2.63 21.72 18.90
N ILE A 53 2.93 23.01 19.05
CA ILE A 53 3.07 23.95 17.92
C ILE A 53 4.35 23.67 17.12
N PHE A 54 5.47 23.42 17.79
CA PHE A 54 6.76 23.30 17.11
C PHE A 54 7.09 21.88 16.65
N LEU A 55 6.74 20.86 17.45
CA LEU A 55 7.03 19.45 17.14
C LEU A 55 5.91 18.78 16.34
N GLY A 56 4.66 19.23 16.51
CA GLY A 56 3.51 18.66 15.81
C GLY A 56 3.62 18.72 14.28
N PRO A 57 3.87 19.89 13.66
CA PRO A 57 3.94 20.00 12.19
C PRO A 57 5.06 19.16 11.56
N PRO A 58 6.30 19.10 12.11
CA PRO A 58 7.33 18.18 11.62
C PRO A 58 6.92 16.71 11.69
N ILE A 59 6.25 16.26 12.76
CA ILE A 59 5.77 14.88 12.88
C ILE A 59 4.70 14.58 11.82
N LEU A 60 3.76 15.49 11.60
CA LEU A 60 2.74 15.34 10.56
C LEU A 60 3.36 15.28 9.17
N LEU A 61 4.32 16.15 8.88
CA LEU A 61 5.02 16.17 7.60
C LEU A 61 5.81 14.87 7.38
N LEU A 62 6.51 14.38 8.40
CA LEU A 62 7.23 13.09 8.32
C LEU A 62 6.27 11.92 8.04
N ALA A 63 5.13 11.86 8.74
CA ALA A 63 4.16 10.80 8.54
C ALA A 63 3.54 10.85 7.12
N VAL A 64 3.16 12.04 6.65
CA VAL A 64 2.58 12.23 5.32
C VAL A 64 3.59 11.94 4.21
N THR A 65 4.82 12.45 4.32
CA THR A 65 5.87 12.18 3.33
C THR A 65 6.18 10.69 3.23
N PHE A 66 6.27 9.99 4.35
CA PHE A 66 6.46 8.55 4.35
C PHE A 66 5.29 7.79 3.69
N LEU A 67 4.04 8.19 3.94
CA LEU A 67 2.88 7.63 3.25
C LEU A 67 2.92 7.90 1.74
N ILE A 68 3.27 9.12 1.33
CA ILE A 68 3.41 9.47 -0.11
C ILE A 68 4.47 8.59 -0.79
N LEU A 69 5.63 8.41 -0.16
CA LEU A 69 6.67 7.52 -0.67
C LEU A 69 6.19 6.08 -0.76
N PHE A 70 5.46 5.59 0.23
CA PHE A 70 4.88 4.24 0.20
C PHE A 70 3.88 4.06 -0.95
N TRP A 71 2.97 5.01 -1.16
CA TRP A 71 2.01 5.00 -2.28
C TRP A 71 2.73 5.06 -3.64
N TRP A 72 3.76 5.90 -3.74
CA TRP A 72 4.54 6.05 -4.96
C TRP A 72 5.22 4.74 -5.37
N GLU A 73 5.88 4.07 -4.43
CA GLU A 73 6.52 2.76 -4.70
C GLU A 73 5.49 1.67 -5.00
N SER A 74 4.32 1.67 -4.35
CA SER A 74 3.23 0.73 -4.65
C SER A 74 2.72 0.87 -6.08
N LEU A 75 2.52 2.10 -6.57
CA LEU A 75 2.06 2.31 -7.94
C LEU A 75 3.15 2.04 -8.96
N ARG A 76 4.42 2.35 -8.66
CA ARG A 76 5.55 1.93 -9.49
C ARG A 76 5.59 0.41 -9.67
N ALA A 77 5.30 -0.36 -8.61
CA ALA A 77 5.21 -1.82 -8.67
C ALA A 77 4.11 -2.30 -9.61
N LEU A 78 2.95 -1.61 -9.60
CA LEU A 78 1.80 -1.93 -10.45
C LEU A 78 2.04 -1.60 -11.91
N ASP A 79 2.79 -0.54 -12.19
CA ASP A 79 3.22 -0.16 -13.55
C ASP A 79 4.34 -1.06 -14.08
N GLY A 80 4.77 -2.08 -13.32
CA GLY A 80 5.81 -3.03 -13.71
C GLY A 80 7.25 -2.51 -13.52
N GLY A 81 7.41 -1.36 -12.84
CA GLY A 81 8.72 -0.87 -12.41
C GLY A 81 9.23 -1.63 -11.19
N ASP A 82 10.53 -1.51 -10.91
CA ASP A 82 11.15 -2.14 -9.74
C ASP A 82 11.12 -1.16 -8.54
N PRO A 83 10.38 -1.47 -7.46
CA PRO A 83 10.33 -0.65 -6.25
C PRO A 83 11.62 -0.74 -5.42
N GLU A 84 11.79 0.22 -4.52
CA GLU A 84 12.89 0.24 -3.57
C GLU A 84 12.85 -0.95 -2.57
N ALA A 85 14.02 -1.39 -2.11
CA ALA A 85 14.16 -2.60 -1.28
C ALA A 85 13.38 -2.54 0.05
N TYR A 86 13.16 -1.35 0.62
CA TYR A 86 12.39 -1.20 1.86
C TYR A 86 10.90 -1.53 1.66
N TRP A 87 10.36 -1.23 0.47
CA TRP A 87 8.95 -1.46 0.16
C TRP A 87 8.66 -2.95 0.12
N PHE A 88 9.52 -3.73 -0.55
CA PHE A 88 9.41 -5.19 -0.57
C PHE A 88 9.42 -5.79 0.83
N ARG A 89 10.25 -5.28 1.76
CA ARG A 89 10.27 -5.78 3.15
C ARG A 89 8.95 -5.54 3.89
N ILE A 90 8.29 -4.42 3.62
CA ILE A 90 7.00 -4.07 4.25
C ILE A 90 5.89 -4.94 3.68
N VAL A 91 5.83 -5.07 2.35
CA VAL A 91 4.75 -5.79 1.67
C VAL A 91 4.88 -7.30 1.84
N ASN A 92 6.08 -7.87 1.70
CA ASN A 92 6.31 -9.32 1.92
C ASN A 92 6.05 -9.75 3.37
N ALA A 93 6.05 -8.82 4.32
CA ALA A 93 5.73 -9.10 5.72
C ALA A 93 4.23 -8.93 6.05
N ASP A 94 3.39 -8.56 5.08
CA ASP A 94 1.98 -8.18 5.28
C ASP A 94 1.80 -7.02 6.29
N TRP A 95 2.75 -6.09 6.30
CA TRP A 95 2.74 -4.94 7.20
C TRP A 95 2.10 -3.67 6.61
N ALA A 96 1.69 -3.68 5.34
CA ALA A 96 1.19 -2.49 4.65
C ALA A 96 0.03 -1.80 5.38
N THR A 97 -1.02 -2.55 5.74
CA THR A 97 -2.19 -2.01 6.45
C THR A 97 -1.87 -1.58 7.90
N ARG A 98 -0.97 -2.31 8.56
CA ARG A 98 -0.48 -1.98 9.92
C ARG A 98 0.31 -0.68 9.91
N LEU A 99 1.15 -0.48 8.91
CA LEU A 99 1.95 0.72 8.72
C LEU A 99 1.07 1.97 8.57
N VAL A 100 0.06 1.90 7.70
CA VAL A 100 -0.93 2.97 7.51
C VAL A 100 -1.68 3.25 8.81
N THR A 101 -2.04 2.21 9.56
CA THR A 101 -2.71 2.36 10.86
C THR A 101 -1.83 3.06 11.89
N ILE A 102 -0.53 2.75 11.94
CA ILE A 102 0.42 3.42 12.83
C ILE A 102 0.54 4.90 12.45
N CYS A 103 0.82 5.20 11.17
CA CYS A 103 0.96 6.58 10.70
C CYS A 103 -0.32 7.41 10.95
N THR A 104 -1.50 6.84 10.67
CA THR A 104 -2.78 7.54 10.91
C THR A 104 -3.07 7.74 12.39
N THR A 105 -2.70 6.80 13.26
CA THR A 105 -2.83 6.96 14.71
C THR A 105 -1.93 8.09 15.21
N THR A 106 -0.69 8.18 14.73
CA THR A 106 0.22 9.28 15.04
C THR A 106 -0.33 10.63 14.55
N ILE A 107 -0.82 10.69 13.30
CA ILE A 107 -1.43 11.89 12.74
C ILE A 107 -2.62 12.35 13.59
N ARG A 108 -3.55 11.44 13.91
CA ARG A 108 -4.73 11.72 14.74
C ARG A 108 -4.34 12.26 16.11
N ALA A 109 -3.35 11.66 16.77
CA ALA A 109 -2.90 12.11 18.08
C ALA A 109 -2.39 13.55 18.03
N VAL A 110 -1.54 13.88 17.07
CA VAL A 110 -1.02 15.25 16.89
C VAL A 110 -2.15 16.24 16.60
N MET A 111 -3.06 15.90 15.69
CA MET A 111 -4.22 16.75 15.36
C MET A 111 -5.10 17.01 16.59
N VAL A 112 -5.34 16.02 17.45
CA VAL A 112 -6.15 16.20 18.67
C VAL A 112 -5.46 17.18 19.65
N PHE A 113 -4.14 17.07 19.83
CA PHE A 113 -3.40 18.03 20.67
C PHE A 113 -3.43 19.45 20.09
N GLN A 114 -3.29 19.58 18.77
CA GLN A 114 -3.35 20.86 18.08
C GLN A 114 -4.76 21.48 18.12
N ALA A 115 -5.80 20.68 17.90
CA ALA A 115 -7.20 21.09 18.00
C ALA A 115 -7.55 21.60 19.41
N GLY A 116 -7.09 20.91 20.46
CA GLY A 116 -7.27 21.38 21.85
C GLY A 116 -6.62 22.74 22.11
N LEU A 117 -5.46 22.98 21.49
CA LEU A 117 -4.77 24.26 21.58
C LEU A 117 -5.51 25.37 20.79
N VAL A 118 -6.05 25.05 19.62
CA VAL A 118 -6.92 25.94 18.84
C VAL A 118 -8.11 26.39 19.68
N THR A 119 -8.77 25.47 20.39
CA THR A 119 -9.86 25.81 21.31
C THR A 119 -9.44 26.81 22.38
N ALA A 120 -8.30 26.57 23.02
CA ALA A 120 -7.78 27.46 24.08
C ALA A 120 -7.43 28.85 23.53
N MET A 121 -6.85 28.92 22.32
CA MET A 121 -6.54 30.17 21.63
C MET A 121 -7.81 30.94 21.26
N VAL A 122 -8.82 30.28 20.70
CA VAL A 122 -10.11 30.91 20.38
C VAL A 122 -10.77 31.44 21.64
N ALA A 123 -10.79 30.66 22.73
CA ALA A 123 -11.36 31.10 24.00
C ALA A 123 -10.66 32.35 24.56
N ALA A 124 -9.33 32.43 24.44
CA ALA A 124 -8.55 33.61 24.83
C ALA A 124 -8.87 34.84 23.95
N ILE A 125 -8.92 34.68 22.62
CA ILE A 125 -9.27 35.76 21.68
C ILE A 125 -10.65 36.32 22.02
N THR A 126 -11.62 35.46 22.31
CA THR A 126 -12.99 35.87 22.63
C THR A 126 -13.11 36.63 23.94
N LEU A 127 -12.31 36.25 24.95
CA LEU A 127 -12.25 36.91 26.25
C LEU A 127 -11.67 38.32 26.20
N GLU A 128 -10.73 38.60 25.28
CA GLU A 128 -10.01 39.88 25.21
C GLU A 128 -10.54 40.86 24.16
N THR A 129 -11.27 40.39 23.14
CA THR A 129 -11.71 41.27 22.03
C THR A 129 -13.19 41.68 22.15
N LYS A 130 -14.10 40.75 21.84
CA LYS A 130 -15.55 41.00 21.71
C LYS A 130 -16.28 40.93 23.05
N GLY A 131 -15.69 40.24 24.01
CA GLY A 131 -16.29 39.97 25.31
C GLY A 131 -17.44 38.97 25.24
N ILE A 132 -17.71 38.38 26.40
CA ILE A 132 -18.68 37.29 26.56
C ILE A 132 -19.69 37.63 27.65
N PRO A 133 -20.90 37.02 27.63
CA PRO A 133 -21.85 37.13 28.71
C PRO A 133 -21.22 36.67 30.02
N LEU A 134 -21.55 37.36 31.12
CA LEU A 134 -20.95 37.13 32.43
C LEU A 134 -21.04 35.67 32.91
N LEU A 135 -22.17 35.01 32.61
CA LEU A 135 -22.43 33.61 32.97
C LEU A 135 -21.56 32.60 32.23
N GLN A 136 -21.12 32.91 31.00
CA GLN A 136 -20.28 32.02 30.20
C GLN A 136 -18.78 32.23 30.48
N ALA A 137 -18.42 33.29 31.23
CA ALA A 137 -17.03 33.64 31.46
C ALA A 137 -16.18 32.62 32.20
N PRO A 138 -16.69 31.91 33.23
CA PRO A 138 -15.96 30.80 33.85
C PRO A 138 -15.61 29.70 32.84
N LEU A 139 -16.55 29.34 31.97
CA LEU A 139 -16.36 28.27 30.98
C LEU A 139 -15.27 28.62 29.98
N TYR A 140 -15.29 29.82 29.38
CA TYR A 140 -14.23 30.28 28.47
C TYR A 140 -12.86 30.39 29.16
N SER A 141 -12.83 30.81 30.43
CA SER A 141 -11.61 30.86 31.22
C SER A 141 -11.04 29.45 31.47
N ILE A 142 -11.90 28.46 31.73
CA ILE A 142 -11.51 27.04 31.90
C ILE A 142 -11.03 26.44 30.58
N MET A 143 -11.73 26.67 29.46
CA MET A 143 -11.34 26.18 28.14
C MET A 143 -9.94 26.66 27.74
N ARG A 144 -9.56 27.88 28.13
CA ARG A 144 -8.20 28.40 27.94
C ARG A 144 -7.12 27.66 28.74
N ALA A 145 -7.46 27.11 29.91
CA ALA A 145 -6.52 26.38 30.77
C ALA A 145 -6.42 24.89 30.39
N VAL A 146 -7.54 24.23 30.09
CA VAL A 146 -7.61 22.75 30.01
C VAL A 146 -7.47 22.21 28.58
N LYS A 147 -7.50 23.06 27.54
CA LYS A 147 -7.32 22.67 26.12
C LYS A 147 -8.27 21.54 25.69
N VAL A 148 -9.56 21.85 25.71
CA VAL A 148 -10.61 20.88 25.38
C VAL A 148 -10.88 20.79 23.88
N ALA A 149 -11.62 19.77 23.44
CA ALA A 149 -11.98 19.61 22.03
C ALA A 149 -12.78 20.83 21.50
N PRO A 150 -12.62 21.22 20.22
CA PRO A 150 -13.27 22.39 19.63
C PRO A 150 -14.80 22.39 19.71
N SER A 151 -15.43 21.20 19.77
CA SER A 151 -16.88 21.05 19.91
C SER A 151 -17.45 21.67 21.19
N ASN A 152 -16.63 21.79 22.24
CA ASN A 152 -17.05 22.42 23.50
C ASN A 152 -17.31 23.93 23.39
N LEU A 153 -16.81 24.59 22.33
CA LEU A 153 -17.14 25.99 22.08
C LEU A 153 -18.61 26.16 21.64
N PHE A 154 -19.23 25.14 21.04
CA PHE A 154 -20.64 25.21 20.65
C PHE A 154 -21.58 25.01 21.82
N THR A 155 -21.29 24.03 22.69
CA THR A 155 -22.05 23.83 23.93
C THR A 155 -21.95 25.04 24.86
N ALA A 156 -20.81 25.75 24.85
CA ALA A 156 -20.62 26.98 25.59
C ALA A 156 -21.49 28.16 25.13
N THR A 157 -22.06 28.11 23.92
CA THR A 157 -22.75 29.25 23.29
C THR A 157 -24.27 29.06 23.19
N ASP A 158 -24.84 28.01 23.80
CA ASP A 158 -26.25 27.62 23.58
C ASP A 158 -26.59 27.51 22.06
N PHE A 159 -25.60 27.16 21.22
CA PHE A 159 -25.64 27.19 19.75
C PHE A 159 -25.98 28.56 19.10
N GLN A 160 -26.02 29.65 19.87
CA GLN A 160 -26.22 31.00 19.37
C GLN A 160 -24.87 31.65 18.97
N PRO A 161 -24.79 32.35 17.83
CA PRO A 161 -23.54 32.97 17.38
C PRO A 161 -23.20 34.21 18.22
N HIS A 162 -22.57 34.00 19.39
CA HIS A 162 -21.93 35.08 20.15
C HIS A 162 -20.54 35.44 19.61
N LEU A 163 -19.96 34.51 18.84
CA LEU A 163 -18.70 34.62 18.11
C LEU A 163 -18.87 35.40 16.79
N PRO A 164 -17.83 36.11 16.31
CA PRO A 164 -17.83 36.63 14.94
C PRO A 164 -18.09 35.50 13.93
N PRO A 165 -18.85 35.75 12.85
CA PRO A 165 -19.19 34.72 11.86
C PRO A 165 -17.95 33.98 11.32
N PHE A 166 -16.84 34.70 11.17
CA PHE A 166 -15.56 34.16 10.75
C PHE A 166 -14.95 33.16 11.76
N ILE A 167 -14.93 33.49 13.05
CA ILE A 167 -14.40 32.59 14.10
C ILE A 167 -15.32 31.37 14.25
N TYR A 168 -16.63 31.58 14.20
CA TYR A 168 -17.60 30.49 14.23
C TYR A 168 -17.37 29.51 13.07
N ALA A 169 -17.17 30.02 11.84
CA ALA A 169 -16.87 29.20 10.67
C ALA A 169 -15.57 28.40 10.83
N ILE A 170 -14.49 29.02 11.34
CA ILE A 170 -13.22 28.32 11.60
C ILE A 170 -13.42 27.18 12.60
N VAL A 171 -14.12 27.43 13.71
CA VAL A 171 -14.38 26.40 14.74
C VAL A 171 -15.24 25.28 14.18
N LEU A 172 -16.24 25.59 13.35
CA LEU A 172 -17.09 24.59 12.71
C LEU A 172 -16.28 23.68 11.79
N VAL A 173 -15.44 24.27 10.92
CA VAL A 173 -14.58 23.50 10.03
C VAL A 173 -13.60 22.66 10.85
N GLU A 174 -13.02 23.20 11.92
CA GLU A 174 -12.10 22.45 12.78
C GLU A 174 -12.78 21.25 13.46
N VAL A 175 -14.04 21.40 13.91
CA VAL A 175 -14.83 20.28 14.45
C VAL A 175 -15.07 19.23 13.38
N LEU A 176 -15.45 19.63 12.16
CA LEU A 176 -15.68 18.70 11.05
C LEU A 176 -14.39 17.96 10.65
N VAL A 177 -13.27 18.66 10.57
CA VAL A 177 -11.95 18.08 10.24
C VAL A 177 -11.47 17.15 11.36
N THR A 178 -11.68 17.51 12.62
CA THR A 178 -11.34 16.65 13.78
C THR A 178 -12.21 15.39 13.83
N ALA A 179 -13.49 15.49 13.42
CA ALA A 179 -14.37 14.33 13.31
C ALA A 179 -13.99 13.44 12.11
N ALA A 180 -13.75 14.04 10.94
CA ALA A 180 -13.32 13.32 9.74
C ALA A 180 -11.97 12.63 9.94
N SER A 181 -11.06 13.22 10.72
CA SER A 181 -9.74 12.64 10.99
C SER A 181 -9.82 11.29 11.73
N GLN A 182 -10.90 11.04 12.50
CA GLN A 182 -11.16 9.75 13.14
C GLN A 182 -11.36 8.61 12.15
N PHE A 183 -11.61 8.93 10.88
CA PHE A 183 -11.76 7.96 9.79
C PHE A 183 -10.55 7.93 8.85
N LEU A 184 -9.44 8.62 9.15
CA LEU A 184 -8.24 8.64 8.28
C LEU A 184 -7.72 7.25 7.86
N SER A 185 -7.61 6.28 8.77
CA SER A 185 -7.23 4.91 8.42
C SER A 185 -8.20 4.31 7.40
N THR A 186 -9.51 4.46 7.62
CA THR A 186 -10.53 4.00 6.66
C THR A 186 -10.41 4.71 5.31
N ILE A 187 -10.22 6.03 5.31
CA ILE A 187 -10.04 6.84 4.09
C ILE A 187 -8.79 6.40 3.32
N TYR A 188 -7.67 6.11 4.00
CA TYR A 188 -6.48 5.60 3.31
C TYR A 188 -6.63 4.15 2.85
N LEU A 189 -7.32 3.31 3.61
CA LEU A 189 -7.58 1.93 3.24
C LEU A 189 -8.57 1.79 2.08
N THR A 190 -9.32 2.83 1.70
CA THR A 190 -10.12 2.79 0.45
C THR A 190 -9.24 2.67 -0.79
N ASP A 191 -7.96 3.03 -0.69
CA ASP A 191 -7.00 2.91 -1.80
C ASP A 191 -6.40 1.51 -1.93
N PHE A 192 -6.64 0.62 -0.97
CA PHE A 192 -6.06 -0.72 -0.96
C PHE A 192 -6.90 -1.68 -1.79
N ALA A 193 -6.22 -2.46 -2.63
CA ALA A 193 -6.81 -3.57 -3.36
C ALA A 193 -5.83 -4.74 -3.39
N ASP A 194 -6.37 -5.96 -3.46
CA ASP A 194 -5.57 -7.16 -3.70
C ASP A 194 -5.03 -7.11 -5.12
N SER A 195 -3.77 -6.68 -5.24
CA SER A 195 -3.15 -6.38 -6.52
C SER A 195 -1.95 -7.27 -6.73
N ALA A 196 -1.80 -7.76 -7.97
CA ALA A 196 -0.66 -8.57 -8.37
C ALA A 196 0.50 -7.67 -8.81
N PHE A 197 1.70 -7.94 -8.31
CA PHE A 197 2.93 -7.26 -8.73
C PHE A 197 4.09 -8.24 -8.81
N VAL A 198 5.14 -7.87 -9.55
CA VAL A 198 6.32 -8.71 -9.75
C VAL A 198 7.27 -8.53 -8.56
N GLN A 199 7.58 -9.63 -7.87
CA GLN A 199 8.58 -9.63 -6.80
C GLN A 199 9.98 -9.42 -7.38
N GLY A 200 10.88 -8.83 -6.59
CA GLY A 200 12.30 -8.73 -6.96
C GLY A 200 12.94 -10.10 -7.26
N ASN A 201 14.00 -10.07 -8.06
CA ASN A 201 14.73 -11.27 -8.47
C ASN A 201 15.24 -12.06 -7.25
N ASN A 202 14.86 -13.33 -7.19
CA ASN A 202 15.28 -14.27 -6.17
C ASN A 202 16.13 -15.38 -6.78
N SER A 203 17.11 -15.89 -6.04
CA SER A 203 17.91 -17.04 -6.49
C SER A 203 17.19 -18.33 -6.11
N THR A 204 16.84 -19.15 -7.10
CA THR A 204 16.23 -20.46 -6.90
C THR A 204 17.10 -21.54 -7.53
N ASN A 205 17.24 -22.68 -6.85
CA ASN A 205 17.90 -23.85 -7.44
C ASN A 205 16.89 -24.58 -8.29
N VAL A 206 17.16 -24.71 -9.58
CA VAL A 206 16.30 -25.37 -10.55
C VAL A 206 16.93 -26.66 -11.02
N SER A 207 16.10 -27.66 -11.31
CA SER A 207 16.56 -28.93 -11.88
C SER A 207 17.07 -28.70 -13.30
N VAL A 208 18.23 -29.28 -13.60
CA VAL A 208 18.83 -29.27 -14.94
C VAL A 208 18.82 -30.70 -15.45
N ILE A 209 18.74 -30.85 -16.78
CA ILE A 209 18.84 -32.16 -17.43
C ILE A 209 20.07 -32.92 -16.89
N ASP A 210 19.86 -34.19 -16.54
CA ASP A 210 20.85 -35.11 -15.96
C ASP A 210 20.84 -36.47 -16.71
N THR A 211 21.85 -37.31 -16.49
CA THR A 211 22.26 -38.48 -17.30
C THR A 211 21.25 -39.63 -17.38
N ASN A 212 20.20 -39.64 -16.57
CA ASN A 212 19.29 -40.79 -16.44
C ASN A 212 17.99 -40.57 -17.21
N PHE A 213 18.05 -40.61 -18.54
CA PHE A 213 16.86 -40.69 -19.37
C PHE A 213 16.37 -42.13 -19.46
N ASP A 214 15.16 -42.37 -18.96
CA ASP A 214 14.48 -43.63 -19.19
C ASP A 214 13.88 -43.64 -20.61
N THR A 215 14.19 -44.66 -21.40
CA THR A 215 13.59 -44.88 -22.72
C THR A 215 12.18 -45.42 -22.54
N ALA A 216 11.27 -44.57 -22.05
CA ALA A 216 9.86 -44.91 -21.98
C ALA A 216 9.24 -44.90 -23.38
N SER A 217 8.28 -45.79 -23.63
CA SER A 217 7.49 -45.84 -24.86
C SER A 217 6.04 -45.55 -24.51
N GLY A 218 5.38 -44.62 -25.19
CA GLY A 218 3.94 -44.40 -25.01
C GLY A 218 3.42 -42.98 -25.24
N TRP A 219 4.26 -41.95 -25.33
CA TRP A 219 3.78 -40.56 -25.50
C TRP A 219 2.94 -40.35 -26.78
N TRP A 220 3.17 -41.16 -27.82
CA TRP A 220 2.36 -41.19 -29.03
C TRP A 220 0.94 -41.70 -28.81
N SER A 221 0.75 -42.68 -27.93
CA SER A 221 -0.54 -43.31 -27.65
C SER A 221 -1.23 -42.75 -26.39
N MET A 222 -0.58 -41.83 -25.68
CA MET A 222 -1.11 -41.19 -24.48
C MET A 222 -1.48 -39.71 -24.73
N PRO A 223 -2.51 -39.18 -24.02
CA PRO A 223 -2.82 -37.76 -24.05
C PRO A 223 -1.76 -36.94 -23.30
N PRO A 224 -1.49 -35.69 -23.72
CA PRO A 224 -0.74 -34.75 -22.88
C PRO A 224 -1.51 -34.47 -21.58
N ALA A 225 -0.81 -34.48 -20.44
CA ALA A 225 -1.42 -34.22 -19.14
C ALA A 225 -1.87 -32.76 -18.98
N ALA A 226 -1.14 -31.82 -19.58
CA ALA A 226 -1.48 -30.39 -19.60
C ALA A 226 -0.82 -29.69 -20.80
N SER A 227 -1.28 -28.47 -21.08
CA SER A 227 -0.63 -27.55 -22.03
C SER A 227 0.26 -26.58 -21.28
N TRP A 228 1.37 -27.10 -20.73
CA TRP A 228 2.28 -26.31 -19.89
C TRP A 228 2.79 -25.07 -20.61
N THR A 229 3.03 -23.99 -19.86
CA THR A 229 3.62 -22.77 -20.43
C THR A 229 5.13 -22.96 -20.66
N PHE A 230 5.69 -22.16 -21.55
CA PHE A 230 7.06 -22.25 -22.03
C PHE A 230 7.53 -20.87 -22.52
N GLY A 231 8.85 -20.73 -22.70
CA GLY A 231 9.45 -19.59 -23.39
C GLY A 231 9.59 -19.87 -24.88
N GLU A 232 9.32 -18.89 -25.74
CA GLU A 232 9.45 -19.07 -27.18
C GLU A 232 10.20 -17.92 -27.86
N LEU A 233 11.08 -18.29 -28.79
CA LEU A 233 11.66 -17.41 -29.80
C LEU A 233 11.50 -18.12 -31.15
N SER A 234 10.91 -17.45 -32.13
CA SER A 234 10.64 -18.06 -33.43
C SER A 234 11.02 -17.15 -34.58
N GLU A 235 11.56 -17.76 -35.63
CA GLU A 235 11.77 -17.11 -36.91
C GLU A 235 10.47 -17.02 -37.74
N SER A 236 10.50 -16.24 -38.81
CA SER A 236 9.36 -16.09 -39.72
C SER A 236 9.12 -17.34 -40.57
N PHE A 237 7.87 -17.79 -40.64
CA PHE A 237 7.43 -18.83 -41.56
C PHE A 237 7.61 -18.41 -43.02
N LYS A 238 7.99 -19.37 -43.87
CA LYS A 238 8.10 -19.16 -45.32
C LYS A 238 7.23 -20.18 -46.04
N GLU A 239 6.29 -19.66 -46.82
CA GLU A 239 5.42 -20.46 -47.67
C GLU A 239 5.82 -20.21 -49.14
N GLY A 240 6.14 -21.29 -49.85
CA GLY A 240 6.39 -21.29 -51.28
C GLY A 240 5.37 -22.16 -52.01
N ARG A 241 5.34 -22.09 -53.35
CA ARG A 241 4.34 -22.81 -54.16
C ARG A 241 4.25 -24.32 -53.88
N ASN A 242 5.38 -24.95 -53.51
CA ASN A 242 5.49 -26.39 -53.30
C ASN A 242 6.14 -26.76 -51.95
N TYR A 243 6.28 -25.81 -51.02
CA TYR A 243 6.89 -26.11 -49.73
C TYR A 243 6.41 -25.17 -48.62
N HIS A 244 6.35 -25.71 -47.41
CA HIS A 244 6.07 -24.96 -46.19
C HIS A 244 7.26 -25.12 -45.24
N ASP A 245 7.88 -24.03 -44.83
CA ASP A 245 9.01 -24.00 -43.89
C ASP A 245 8.64 -23.19 -42.65
N THR A 246 8.74 -23.82 -41.48
CA THR A 246 8.44 -23.13 -40.22
C THR A 246 9.51 -22.15 -39.78
N GLY A 247 10.70 -22.23 -40.38
CA GLY A 247 11.89 -21.61 -39.80
C GLY A 247 12.26 -22.25 -38.46
N HIS A 248 13.30 -21.75 -37.81
CA HIS A 248 13.67 -22.21 -36.47
C HIS A 248 12.68 -21.68 -35.43
N THR A 249 12.16 -22.57 -34.60
CA THR A 249 11.38 -22.24 -33.41
C THR A 249 12.05 -22.84 -32.20
N PHE A 250 12.53 -21.95 -31.33
CA PHE A 250 13.19 -22.28 -30.08
C PHE A 250 12.15 -22.25 -28.96
N ARG A 251 12.01 -23.37 -28.24
CA ARG A 251 11.11 -23.49 -27.08
C ARG A 251 11.91 -23.87 -25.85
N ALA A 252 11.86 -23.03 -24.84
CA ALA A 252 12.47 -23.25 -23.54
C ALA A 252 11.40 -23.75 -22.56
N PHE A 253 11.55 -24.97 -22.06
CA PHE A 253 10.61 -25.54 -21.09
C PHE A 253 11.03 -25.20 -19.67
N LEU A 254 10.06 -24.85 -18.83
CA LEU A 254 10.33 -24.35 -17.48
C LEU A 254 10.66 -25.50 -16.52
N PRO A 255 11.65 -25.34 -15.62
CA PRO A 255 12.13 -26.40 -14.73
C PRO A 255 11.37 -26.38 -13.40
N PHE A 256 10.03 -26.31 -13.48
CA PHE A 256 9.13 -26.28 -12.33
C PHE A 256 8.02 -27.29 -12.54
N ASP A 257 7.72 -28.11 -11.53
CA ASP A 257 6.65 -29.10 -11.56
C ASP A 257 5.27 -28.48 -11.25
N GLU A 258 5.24 -27.43 -10.43
CA GLU A 258 4.00 -26.78 -10.03
C GLU A 258 3.47 -25.78 -11.07
N GLU A 259 2.17 -25.87 -11.37
CA GLU A 259 1.47 -24.94 -12.28
C GLU A 259 1.58 -23.48 -11.79
N MET A 260 1.54 -23.25 -10.48
CA MET A 260 1.64 -21.91 -9.90
C MET A 260 2.99 -21.26 -10.19
N GLN A 261 4.09 -22.02 -10.05
CA GLN A 261 5.44 -21.51 -10.33
C GLN A 261 5.60 -21.15 -11.80
N ARG A 262 5.06 -21.95 -12.73
CA ARG A 262 5.15 -21.67 -14.17
C ARG A 262 4.26 -20.51 -14.61
N THR A 263 3.01 -20.48 -14.14
CA THR A 263 2.03 -19.45 -14.53
C THR A 263 2.37 -18.08 -13.97
N LYS A 264 2.91 -18.01 -12.74
CA LYS A 264 3.29 -16.74 -12.08
C LYS A 264 4.70 -16.26 -12.42
N LEU A 265 5.46 -16.98 -13.25
CA LEU A 265 6.83 -16.59 -13.61
C LEU A 265 6.84 -15.43 -14.60
N HIS A 266 7.46 -14.31 -14.20
CA HIS A 266 7.62 -13.12 -15.04
C HIS A 266 9.03 -12.94 -15.57
N ARG A 267 10.05 -13.22 -14.77
CA ARG A 267 11.44 -13.15 -15.21
C ARG A 267 12.14 -14.42 -14.81
N TYR A 268 12.93 -14.96 -15.72
CA TYR A 268 13.79 -16.10 -15.45
C TYR A 268 15.13 -15.84 -16.12
N SER A 269 16.23 -16.15 -15.45
CA SER A 269 17.57 -16.14 -16.03
C SER A 269 18.38 -17.29 -15.43
N GLY A 270 18.69 -18.27 -16.25
CA GLY A 270 19.35 -19.50 -15.79
C GLY A 270 19.40 -20.57 -16.87
N PRO A 271 19.95 -21.76 -16.57
CA PRO A 271 20.05 -22.86 -17.51
C PRO A 271 18.68 -23.51 -17.78
N LEU A 272 18.27 -23.55 -19.05
CA LEU A 272 17.05 -24.23 -19.52
C LEU A 272 17.34 -25.13 -20.71
N PRO A 273 16.61 -26.24 -20.87
CA PRO A 273 16.61 -26.98 -22.11
C PRO A 273 15.82 -26.24 -23.18
N ILE A 274 16.50 -25.99 -24.30
CA ILE A 274 15.94 -25.35 -25.47
C ILE A 274 15.79 -26.38 -26.56
N MET A 275 14.55 -26.63 -26.96
CA MET A 275 14.21 -27.36 -28.17
C MET A 275 14.31 -26.41 -29.36
N ASP A 276 15.27 -26.62 -30.26
CA ASP A 276 15.31 -26.00 -31.59
C ASP A 276 14.58 -26.92 -32.56
N HIS A 277 13.46 -26.43 -33.10
CA HIS A 277 12.63 -27.18 -34.02
C HIS A 277 12.39 -26.42 -35.31
N ARG A 278 12.67 -27.08 -36.45
CA ARG A 278 12.32 -26.61 -37.79
C ARG A 278 11.72 -27.74 -38.61
N VAL A 279 10.57 -27.46 -39.23
CA VAL A 279 9.88 -28.41 -40.12
C VAL A 279 9.81 -27.84 -41.53
N LEU A 280 10.26 -28.62 -42.50
CA LEU A 280 10.17 -28.34 -43.93
C LEU A 280 9.31 -29.40 -44.62
N CYS A 281 8.10 -29.01 -45.02
CA CYS A 281 7.19 -29.84 -45.82
C CYS A 281 7.34 -29.54 -47.31
N ALA A 282 8.41 -30.02 -47.92
CA ALA A 282 8.49 -30.33 -49.36
C ALA A 282 8.55 -31.85 -49.56
N THR A 283 9.32 -32.52 -48.70
CA THR A 283 9.41 -33.97 -48.51
C THR A 283 9.07 -34.37 -47.06
N CYS A 284 8.52 -33.44 -46.26
CA CYS A 284 8.21 -33.57 -44.83
C CYS A 284 9.40 -34.03 -43.99
N VAL A 285 10.41 -33.15 -43.84
CA VAL A 285 11.57 -33.38 -42.99
C VAL A 285 11.48 -32.49 -41.75
N THR A 286 11.81 -33.05 -40.59
CA THR A 286 11.89 -32.33 -39.31
C THR A 286 13.31 -32.38 -38.79
N ASN A 287 13.86 -31.23 -38.40
CA ASN A 287 15.10 -31.15 -37.64
C ASN A 287 14.75 -30.70 -36.22
N VAL A 288 15.09 -31.54 -35.24
CA VAL A 288 14.90 -31.27 -33.82
C VAL A 288 16.26 -31.40 -33.16
N ALA A 289 16.70 -30.33 -32.51
CA ALA A 289 17.86 -30.33 -31.64
C ALA A 289 17.44 -29.91 -30.23
N THR A 290 18.16 -30.36 -29.20
CA THR A 290 17.97 -29.91 -27.83
C THR A 290 19.32 -29.63 -27.20
N GLN A 291 19.38 -28.58 -26.37
CA GLN A 291 20.57 -28.21 -25.64
C GLN A 291 20.19 -27.47 -24.37
N SER A 292 20.91 -27.72 -23.27
CA SER A 292 20.79 -26.91 -22.06
C SER A 292 21.65 -25.66 -22.21
N ILE A 293 21.03 -24.48 -22.16
CA ILE A 293 21.70 -23.19 -22.34
C ILE A 293 21.19 -22.21 -21.28
N ALA A 294 22.09 -21.37 -20.76
CA ALA A 294 21.70 -20.26 -19.91
C ALA A 294 21.00 -19.17 -20.74
N VAL A 295 19.74 -18.87 -20.44
CA VAL A 295 18.92 -17.89 -21.17
C VAL A 295 18.04 -17.06 -20.24
N GLY A 296 17.67 -15.87 -20.72
CA GLY A 296 16.64 -15.05 -20.11
C GLY A 296 15.26 -15.26 -20.73
N LEU A 297 14.23 -15.27 -19.88
CA LEU A 297 12.81 -15.24 -20.25
C LEU A 297 12.12 -14.05 -19.59
N ASN A 298 11.18 -13.47 -20.33
CA ASN A 298 10.38 -12.33 -19.90
C ASN A 298 8.89 -12.59 -20.19
N SER A 299 8.03 -12.30 -19.22
CA SER A 299 6.61 -12.08 -19.44
C SER A 299 6.14 -10.75 -18.84
N SER A 300 5.22 -10.10 -19.54
CA SER A 300 4.52 -8.89 -19.08
C SER A 300 3.26 -9.18 -18.27
N ARG A 301 2.77 -10.44 -18.26
CA ARG A 301 1.54 -10.87 -17.55
C ARG A 301 1.69 -12.30 -17.05
N ASP A 302 0.84 -12.67 -16.09
CA ASP A 302 0.70 -14.06 -15.68
C ASP A 302 0.40 -14.95 -16.91
N ASN A 303 1.15 -16.05 -17.04
CA ASN A 303 1.04 -17.00 -18.14
C ASN A 303 -0.17 -17.93 -17.94
N THR A 304 -0.59 -18.60 -19.02
CA THR A 304 -1.76 -19.49 -18.99
C THR A 304 -1.43 -20.90 -19.46
N GLU A 305 -1.98 -21.92 -18.79
CA GLU A 305 -1.89 -23.33 -19.18
C GLU A 305 -3.28 -23.85 -19.59
N PRO A 306 -3.63 -23.83 -20.89
CA PRO A 306 -4.96 -24.23 -21.33
C PRO A 306 -5.22 -25.73 -21.13
N LYS A 307 -6.45 -26.05 -20.75
CA LYS A 307 -6.93 -27.43 -20.62
C LYS A 307 -7.75 -27.82 -21.84
N ILE A 308 -7.49 -29.02 -22.35
CA ILE A 308 -8.22 -29.59 -23.49
C ILE A 308 -9.49 -30.23 -22.96
N THR A 309 -10.63 -29.90 -23.58
CA THR A 309 -11.94 -30.43 -23.20
C THR A 309 -12.51 -31.31 -24.32
N TRP A 310 -13.30 -32.32 -23.95
CA TRP A 310 -14.02 -33.14 -24.91
C TRP A 310 -15.34 -32.47 -25.30
N ASP A 311 -15.60 -32.34 -26.60
CA ASP A 311 -16.87 -31.87 -27.12
C ASP A 311 -17.75 -33.06 -27.55
N PRO A 312 -18.87 -33.32 -26.85
CA PRO A 312 -19.75 -34.45 -27.17
C PRO A 312 -20.51 -34.27 -28.49
N LEU A 313 -20.69 -33.05 -29.00
CA LEU A 313 -21.44 -32.79 -30.23
C LEU A 313 -20.61 -33.14 -31.47
N THR A 314 -19.35 -32.72 -31.47
CA THR A 314 -18.41 -32.99 -32.58
C THR A 314 -17.66 -34.31 -32.42
N GLN A 315 -17.81 -34.98 -31.27
CA GLN A 315 -17.04 -36.17 -30.88
C GLN A 315 -15.53 -35.95 -31.09
N SER A 316 -15.04 -34.81 -30.62
CA SER A 316 -13.64 -34.40 -30.78
C SER A 316 -13.16 -33.57 -29.60
N PHE A 317 -11.85 -33.49 -29.45
CA PHE A 317 -11.25 -32.61 -28.45
C PHE A 317 -11.22 -31.17 -28.95
N ASN A 318 -11.61 -30.21 -28.10
CA ASN A 318 -11.42 -28.80 -28.40
C ASN A 318 -9.94 -28.43 -28.21
N THR A 319 -9.24 -28.29 -29.34
CA THR A 319 -7.80 -28.01 -29.37
C THR A 319 -7.46 -26.53 -29.57
N GLU A 320 -8.46 -25.64 -29.68
CA GLU A 320 -8.25 -24.26 -30.14
C GLU A 320 -7.27 -23.46 -29.26
N THR A 321 -7.50 -23.45 -27.95
CA THR A 321 -6.67 -22.70 -26.99
C THR A 321 -5.25 -23.23 -26.93
N THR A 322 -5.09 -24.55 -26.92
CA THR A 322 -3.78 -25.24 -26.91
C THR A 322 -3.00 -25.03 -28.21
N ARG A 323 -3.68 -24.97 -29.37
CA ARG A 323 -3.06 -24.64 -30.66
C ARG A 323 -2.66 -23.17 -30.74
N ARG A 324 -3.52 -22.25 -30.26
CA ARG A 324 -3.20 -20.83 -30.18
C ARG A 324 -1.98 -20.57 -29.29
N GLN A 325 -1.85 -21.24 -28.15
CA GLN A 325 -0.66 -21.15 -27.29
C GLN A 325 0.63 -21.49 -28.06
N LEU A 326 0.62 -22.51 -28.93
CA LEU A 326 1.75 -22.90 -29.79
C LEU A 326 1.99 -21.99 -31.00
N GLY A 327 1.16 -20.95 -31.20
CA GLY A 327 1.23 -20.08 -32.37
C GLY A 327 0.70 -20.71 -33.65
N ALA A 328 -0.12 -21.76 -33.54
CA ALA A 328 -0.68 -22.50 -34.68
C ALA A 328 -2.00 -21.88 -35.16
N SER A 329 -1.91 -20.64 -35.63
CA SER A 329 -3.00 -19.83 -36.20
C SER A 329 -2.55 -19.20 -37.52
N ARG A 330 -3.49 -18.82 -38.41
CA ARG A 330 -3.14 -18.16 -39.68
C ARG A 330 -2.35 -16.87 -39.46
N ASN A 331 -2.83 -16.06 -38.52
CA ASN A 331 -2.13 -14.88 -38.05
C ASN A 331 -1.56 -15.23 -36.68
N ARG A 332 -0.24 -15.37 -36.60
CA ARG A 332 0.43 -15.69 -35.35
C ARG A 332 0.37 -14.50 -34.41
N GLU A 333 -0.15 -14.76 -33.21
CA GLU A 333 -0.24 -13.79 -32.13
C GLU A 333 1.10 -13.63 -31.40
N ASN A 334 1.27 -12.51 -30.71
CA ASN A 334 2.46 -12.26 -29.89
C ASN A 334 2.54 -13.25 -28.72
N THR A 335 3.72 -13.40 -28.10
CA THR A 335 3.93 -14.30 -26.96
C THR A 335 2.99 -13.98 -25.79
N THR A 336 2.81 -12.69 -25.48
CA THR A 336 1.91 -12.22 -24.40
C THR A 336 0.46 -12.64 -24.62
N ASP A 337 -0.08 -12.48 -25.83
CA ASP A 337 -1.48 -12.83 -26.13
C ASP A 337 -1.71 -14.35 -26.08
N ARG A 338 -0.66 -15.13 -26.35
CA ARG A 338 -0.66 -16.59 -26.25
C ARG A 338 -0.41 -17.13 -24.85
N GLY A 339 -0.12 -16.27 -23.88
CA GLY A 339 0.17 -16.67 -22.49
C GLY A 339 1.45 -17.50 -22.35
N VAL A 340 2.47 -17.19 -23.16
CA VAL A 340 3.80 -17.81 -23.13
C VAL A 340 4.89 -16.75 -22.92
N LEU A 341 6.03 -17.15 -22.36
CA LEU A 341 7.14 -16.23 -22.12
C LEU A 341 7.88 -15.91 -23.42
N ALA A 342 8.39 -14.68 -23.54
CA ALA A 342 9.32 -14.31 -24.60
C ALA A 342 10.73 -14.79 -24.21
N LEU A 343 11.34 -15.59 -25.07
CA LEU A 343 12.74 -15.98 -24.95
C LEU A 343 13.62 -14.87 -25.53
N GLU A 344 14.69 -14.52 -24.82
CA GLU A 344 15.62 -13.48 -25.26
C GLU A 344 16.27 -13.81 -26.61
N PRO A 345 16.71 -12.79 -27.39
CA PRO A 345 17.41 -13.02 -28.64
C PRO A 345 18.65 -13.92 -28.48
N ARG A 346 18.94 -14.74 -29.48
CA ARG A 346 20.08 -15.70 -29.46
C ARG A 346 21.43 -15.07 -29.15
N SER A 347 21.63 -13.79 -29.47
CA SER A 347 22.86 -13.05 -29.16
C SER A 347 23.11 -12.85 -27.66
N GLN A 348 22.09 -13.02 -26.83
CA GLN A 348 22.15 -12.87 -25.36
C GLN A 348 22.25 -14.22 -24.64
N TRP A 349 22.20 -15.34 -25.37
CA TRP A 349 22.30 -16.66 -24.78
C TRP A 349 23.71 -16.93 -24.27
N GLY A 350 23.80 -17.59 -23.13
CA GLY A 350 25.06 -18.00 -22.54
C GLY A 350 25.69 -19.21 -23.24
N ALA A 351 26.79 -19.70 -22.67
CA ALA A 351 27.39 -20.94 -23.13
C ALA A 351 26.45 -22.12 -22.87
N SER A 352 26.47 -23.11 -23.76
CA SER A 352 25.80 -24.38 -23.55
C SER A 352 26.37 -25.08 -22.32
N LEU A 353 25.50 -25.51 -21.41
CA LEU A 353 25.90 -26.42 -20.35
C LEU A 353 26.24 -27.76 -20.99
N LYS A 354 27.51 -28.14 -20.97
CA LYS A 354 27.91 -29.49 -21.35
C LYS A 354 27.38 -30.44 -20.28
N LEU A 355 26.44 -31.28 -20.67
CA LEU A 355 26.04 -32.44 -19.87
C LEU A 355 27.29 -33.32 -19.71
N LYS A 356 27.48 -33.93 -18.54
CA LYS A 356 28.69 -34.70 -18.25
C LYS A 356 28.72 -35.92 -19.16
N ASP A 357 29.80 -36.08 -19.91
CA ASP A 357 30.12 -37.36 -20.56
C ASP A 357 29.99 -38.46 -19.50
N THR A 358 29.07 -39.41 -19.75
CA THR A 358 29.16 -40.70 -19.06
C THR A 358 30.55 -41.26 -19.34
N ASN A 359 31.12 -42.02 -18.40
CA ASN A 359 32.46 -42.63 -18.54
C ASN A 359 32.61 -43.55 -19.79
N ASP A 360 31.54 -43.73 -20.57
CA ASP A 360 31.43 -44.55 -21.79
C ASP A 360 31.54 -43.72 -23.10
N GLY A 361 31.74 -42.40 -23.01
CA GLY A 361 32.01 -41.54 -24.19
C GLY A 361 30.82 -41.29 -25.11
N THR A 362 29.59 -41.59 -24.67
CA THR A 362 28.35 -41.27 -25.38
C THR A 362 27.66 -40.05 -24.76
N ASP A 363 27.39 -39.01 -25.58
CA ASP A 363 26.73 -37.78 -25.14
C ASP A 363 25.29 -38.06 -24.62
N ASP A 364 24.94 -37.54 -23.44
CA ASP A 364 23.61 -37.65 -22.79
C ASP A 364 22.44 -37.21 -23.68
N LEU A 365 22.69 -36.26 -24.59
CA LEU A 365 21.75 -35.79 -25.60
C LEU A 365 21.30 -36.94 -26.54
N SER A 366 22.18 -37.89 -26.81
CA SER A 366 21.91 -39.03 -27.70
C SER A 366 20.81 -39.93 -27.14
N TYR A 367 20.77 -40.14 -25.82
CA TYR A 367 19.71 -40.92 -25.16
C TYR A 367 18.35 -40.21 -25.19
N PHE A 368 18.35 -38.89 -25.03
CA PHE A 368 17.13 -38.09 -25.20
C PHE A 368 16.56 -38.21 -26.62
N PHE A 369 17.42 -38.06 -27.64
CA PHE A 369 17.00 -38.23 -29.04
C PHE A 369 16.56 -39.66 -29.35
N LEU A 370 17.24 -40.66 -28.80
CA LEU A 370 16.86 -42.06 -28.94
C LEU A 370 15.47 -42.33 -28.35
N ALA A 371 15.18 -41.78 -27.16
CA ALA A 371 13.84 -41.87 -26.56
C ALA A 371 12.77 -41.19 -27.43
N MET A 372 13.08 -40.03 -28.04
CA MET A 372 12.16 -39.35 -28.95
C MET A 372 11.91 -40.16 -30.24
N VAL A 373 12.93 -40.80 -30.79
CA VAL A 373 12.78 -41.69 -31.95
C VAL A 373 11.98 -42.94 -31.59
N ALA A 374 12.24 -43.54 -30.42
CA ALA A 374 11.50 -44.70 -29.91
C ALA A 374 10.05 -44.36 -29.51
N ALA A 375 9.75 -43.08 -29.21
CA ALA A 375 8.41 -42.60 -28.92
C ALA A 375 7.50 -42.59 -30.15
N LEU A 376 8.08 -42.40 -31.34
CA LEU A 376 7.35 -42.43 -32.58
C LEU A 376 7.05 -43.88 -32.97
N PRO A 377 5.89 -44.15 -33.58
CA PRO A 377 5.59 -45.48 -34.09
C PRO A 377 6.67 -45.86 -35.11
N THR A 378 7.53 -46.82 -34.78
CA THR A 378 8.50 -47.38 -35.71
C THR A 378 7.71 -48.07 -36.81
N LEU A 379 7.94 -47.70 -38.07
CA LEU A 379 7.38 -48.35 -39.26
C LEU A 379 7.95 -49.78 -39.46
N ALA A 380 8.22 -50.51 -38.39
CA ALA A 380 9.03 -51.73 -38.36
C ALA A 380 8.30 -52.98 -38.89
N ILE A 381 7.14 -52.83 -39.55
CA ILE A 381 6.44 -53.92 -40.24
C ILE A 381 5.84 -53.42 -41.57
N ALA A 382 6.56 -52.56 -42.30
CA ALA A 382 6.27 -52.37 -43.72
C ALA A 382 7.08 -53.41 -44.50
N ASP A 383 6.50 -54.60 -44.69
CA ASP A 383 6.92 -55.52 -45.74
C ASP A 383 6.75 -54.79 -47.09
N ASP A 384 7.68 -54.98 -48.04
CA ASP A 384 7.75 -54.27 -49.34
C ASP A 384 6.52 -54.50 -50.25
N SER A 385 5.49 -55.18 -49.75
CA SER A 385 4.21 -55.37 -50.42
C SER A 385 3.30 -54.14 -50.24
N ILE A 386 3.35 -53.23 -51.23
CA ILE A 386 2.55 -51.98 -51.34
C ILE A 386 1.02 -52.26 -51.54
N SER A 387 0.47 -53.36 -51.01
CA SER A 387 -0.95 -53.70 -51.13
C SER A 387 -1.69 -53.86 -49.79
N LEU A 388 -1.06 -53.59 -48.65
CA LEU A 388 -1.73 -53.53 -47.36
C LEU A 388 -1.67 -52.11 -46.79
N SER A 389 -2.80 -51.41 -46.76
CA SER A 389 -2.98 -50.15 -46.02
C SER A 389 -2.95 -50.42 -44.51
N ALA A 390 -1.78 -50.76 -43.97
CA ALA A 390 -1.56 -50.87 -42.53
C ALA A 390 -1.54 -49.46 -41.91
N GLY A 391 -2.56 -49.16 -41.11
CA GLY A 391 -2.60 -48.11 -40.08
C GLY A 391 -2.20 -46.69 -40.48
N VAL A 392 -3.16 -45.84 -40.84
CA VAL A 392 -2.93 -44.38 -40.93
C VAL A 392 -2.61 -43.86 -39.52
N LEU A 393 -1.35 -43.49 -39.27
CA LEU A 393 -0.82 -43.12 -37.95
C LEU A 393 -1.63 -42.04 -37.21
N LEU A 394 -2.20 -41.09 -37.97
CA LEU A 394 -3.02 -39.97 -37.49
C LEU A 394 -4.49 -40.10 -37.92
N SER A 395 -5.05 -41.31 -37.85
CA SER A 395 -6.46 -41.58 -38.15
C SER A 395 -7.31 -41.60 -36.88
N ARG A 396 -8.51 -40.99 -36.96
CA ARG A 396 -9.56 -41.17 -35.95
C ARG A 396 -10.23 -42.54 -36.02
N VAL A 397 -10.18 -43.19 -37.19
CA VAL A 397 -10.80 -44.51 -37.41
C VAL A 397 -9.76 -45.58 -37.11
N ASN A 398 -9.98 -46.32 -36.02
CA ASN A 398 -9.12 -47.44 -35.65
C ASN A 398 -9.36 -48.61 -36.62
N ALA A 399 -8.38 -48.91 -37.49
CA ALA A 399 -8.50 -49.94 -38.52
C ALA A 399 -8.32 -51.39 -38.01
N GLY A 400 -8.38 -51.64 -36.69
CA GLY A 400 -8.21 -52.96 -36.07
C GLY A 400 -6.96 -53.07 -35.20
N PHE A 401 -6.58 -54.30 -34.82
CA PHE A 401 -5.60 -54.72 -33.80
C PHE A 401 -4.13 -54.20 -33.93
N TYR A 402 -3.86 -53.14 -34.69
CA TYR A 402 -2.52 -52.61 -34.91
C TYR A 402 -2.10 -51.62 -33.81
N SER A 403 -1.00 -51.95 -33.12
CA SER A 403 -0.35 -51.06 -32.15
C SER A 403 0.48 -50.00 -32.88
N GLY A 404 -0.10 -48.82 -33.13
CA GLY A 404 0.62 -47.71 -33.77
C GLY A 404 -0.14 -46.39 -33.93
N ASN A 405 -1.46 -46.36 -33.70
CA ASN A 405 -2.25 -45.15 -33.84
C ASN A 405 -1.93 -44.13 -32.74
N ALA A 406 -1.94 -42.85 -33.10
CA ALA A 406 -1.82 -41.77 -32.13
C ALA A 406 -3.06 -41.69 -31.24
N HIS A 407 -2.88 -41.20 -30.02
CA HIS A 407 -4.02 -40.81 -29.18
C HIS A 407 -4.90 -39.78 -29.91
N TYR A 408 -6.22 -39.83 -29.71
CA TYR A 408 -7.16 -38.93 -30.42
C TYR A 408 -6.85 -37.44 -30.26
N ILE A 409 -6.32 -37.02 -29.11
CA ILE A 409 -5.87 -35.62 -28.90
C ILE A 409 -4.77 -35.23 -29.91
N HIS A 410 -3.80 -36.11 -30.17
CA HIS A 410 -2.73 -35.85 -31.14
C HIS A 410 -3.27 -35.78 -32.57
N VAL A 411 -4.23 -36.66 -32.89
CA VAL A 411 -4.95 -36.65 -34.17
C VAL A 411 -5.70 -35.34 -34.37
N ASP A 412 -6.48 -34.92 -33.36
CA ASP A 412 -7.29 -33.70 -33.41
C ASP A 412 -6.40 -32.47 -33.48
N MET A 413 -5.32 -32.39 -32.69
CA MET A 413 -4.37 -31.28 -32.78
C MET A 413 -3.77 -31.16 -34.17
N PHE A 414 -3.37 -32.27 -34.79
CA PHE A 414 -2.79 -32.26 -36.12
C PHE A 414 -3.81 -31.82 -37.18
N GLN A 415 -4.99 -32.46 -37.20
CA GLN A 415 -6.05 -32.19 -38.18
C GLN A 415 -6.59 -30.77 -38.04
N ASP A 416 -6.86 -30.31 -36.82
CA ASP A 416 -7.35 -28.96 -36.57
C ASP A 416 -6.31 -27.89 -36.90
N THR A 417 -5.02 -28.16 -36.64
CA THR A 417 -3.94 -27.26 -37.05
C THR A 417 -3.85 -27.17 -38.57
N LEU A 418 -3.93 -28.31 -39.27
CA LEU A 418 -3.91 -28.33 -40.72
C LEU A 418 -5.09 -27.56 -41.30
N ASN A 419 -6.29 -27.76 -40.77
CA ASN A 419 -7.50 -27.05 -41.20
C ASN A 419 -7.40 -25.54 -40.92
N ALA A 420 -6.87 -25.15 -39.75
CA ALA A 420 -6.75 -23.75 -39.38
C ALA A 420 -5.67 -23.02 -40.20
N THR A 421 -4.50 -23.62 -40.36
CA THR A 421 -3.30 -22.96 -40.93
C THR A 421 -3.07 -23.25 -42.40
N ALA A 422 -3.71 -24.27 -42.97
CA ALA A 422 -3.40 -24.83 -44.28
C ALA A 422 -1.92 -25.24 -44.45
N SER A 423 -1.21 -25.48 -43.35
CA SER A 423 0.23 -25.75 -43.35
C SER A 423 0.54 -27.10 -42.69
N PRO A 424 0.93 -28.14 -43.46
CA PRO A 424 1.34 -29.41 -42.88
C PRO A 424 2.59 -29.28 -42.01
N ALA A 425 3.48 -28.32 -42.32
CA ALA A 425 4.69 -28.09 -41.54
C ALA A 425 4.36 -27.61 -40.12
N VAL A 426 3.38 -26.71 -39.98
CA VAL A 426 2.93 -26.22 -38.67
C VAL A 426 2.18 -27.33 -37.89
N ALA A 427 1.39 -28.16 -38.58
CA ALA A 427 0.70 -29.29 -37.95
C ALA A 427 1.68 -30.31 -37.35
N VAL A 428 2.73 -30.68 -38.10
CA VAL A 428 3.84 -31.50 -37.62
C VAL A 428 4.55 -30.81 -36.46
N GLN A 429 4.82 -29.50 -36.58
CA GLN A 429 5.50 -28.73 -35.53
C GLN A 429 4.75 -28.75 -34.19
N VAL A 430 3.42 -28.57 -34.22
CA VAL A 430 2.55 -28.62 -33.04
C VAL A 430 2.62 -29.97 -32.34
N LEU A 431 2.49 -31.05 -33.11
CA LEU A 431 2.47 -32.41 -32.60
C LEU A 431 3.77 -32.77 -31.89
N PHE A 432 4.91 -32.56 -32.56
CA PHE A 432 6.22 -32.86 -32.01
C PHE A 432 6.55 -32.03 -30.77
N ALA A 433 6.15 -30.76 -30.73
CA ALA A 433 6.38 -29.94 -29.56
C ALA A 433 5.59 -30.39 -28.34
N ARG A 434 4.36 -30.91 -28.53
CA ARG A 434 3.59 -31.48 -27.41
C ARG A 434 4.17 -32.79 -26.93
N ILE A 435 4.58 -33.67 -27.84
CA ILE A 435 5.27 -34.92 -27.47
C ILE A 435 6.57 -34.60 -26.70
N TYR A 436 7.38 -33.68 -27.21
CA TYR A 436 8.60 -33.25 -26.52
C TYR A 436 8.29 -32.70 -25.12
N GLN A 437 7.27 -31.85 -25.00
CA GLN A 437 6.88 -31.28 -23.71
C GLN A 437 6.43 -32.37 -22.71
N MET A 438 5.67 -33.38 -23.17
CA MET A 438 5.29 -34.54 -22.36
C MET A 438 6.52 -35.29 -21.85
N MET A 439 7.48 -35.58 -22.74
CA MET A 439 8.73 -36.24 -22.39
C MET A 439 9.52 -35.44 -21.35
N TYR A 440 9.67 -34.13 -21.57
CA TYR A 440 10.43 -33.27 -20.67
C TYR A 440 9.85 -33.26 -19.25
N TYR A 441 8.55 -33.00 -19.08
CA TYR A 441 7.95 -32.91 -17.74
C TYR A 441 7.82 -34.26 -17.04
N GLU A 442 7.76 -35.38 -17.76
CA GLU A 442 7.87 -36.71 -17.12
C GLU A 442 9.28 -36.93 -16.53
N GLN A 443 10.31 -36.49 -17.24
CA GLN A 443 11.70 -36.70 -16.84
C GLN A 443 12.18 -35.63 -15.84
N LEU A 444 11.57 -34.44 -15.82
CA LEU A 444 11.90 -33.35 -14.90
C LEU A 444 11.88 -33.81 -13.43
N ALA A 445 10.87 -34.59 -13.05
CA ALA A 445 10.75 -35.16 -11.71
C ALA A 445 11.87 -36.15 -11.33
N LYS A 446 12.63 -36.66 -12.31
CA LYS A 446 13.73 -37.62 -12.14
C LYS A 446 15.11 -36.94 -12.13
N PHE A 447 15.20 -35.68 -12.54
CA PHE A 447 16.46 -34.94 -12.58
C PHE A 447 16.99 -34.67 -11.16
N LYS A 448 18.28 -34.96 -10.95
CA LYS A 448 18.95 -34.76 -9.65
C LYS A 448 19.92 -33.57 -9.67
N ALA A 449 20.49 -33.27 -10.83
CA ALA A 449 21.35 -32.10 -11.00
C ALA A 449 20.53 -30.82 -10.83
N THR A 450 21.09 -29.86 -10.08
CA THR A 450 20.48 -28.53 -9.90
C THR A 450 21.48 -27.43 -10.21
N ALA A 451 20.97 -26.28 -10.64
CA ALA A 451 21.75 -25.08 -10.87
C ALA A 451 20.99 -23.85 -10.37
N ALA A 452 21.72 -22.79 -10.02
CA ALA A 452 21.10 -21.54 -9.59
C ALA A 452 20.50 -20.79 -10.80
N ALA A 453 19.26 -20.35 -10.66
CA ALA A 453 18.57 -19.47 -11.59
C ALA A 453 18.01 -18.25 -10.86
N SER A 454 17.98 -17.11 -11.53
CA SER A 454 17.32 -15.90 -11.07
C SER A 454 15.86 -15.93 -11.53
N THR A 455 14.92 -15.81 -10.60
CA THR A 455 13.47 -15.88 -10.88
C THR A 455 12.73 -14.72 -10.25
N ALA A 456 11.74 -14.18 -10.95
CA ALA A 456 10.81 -13.19 -10.42
C ALA A 456 9.37 -13.68 -10.67
N TYR A 457 8.57 -13.73 -9.60
CA TYR A 457 7.20 -14.21 -9.62
C TYR A 457 6.21 -13.07 -9.37
N SER A 458 5.02 -13.19 -9.96
CA SER A 458 3.87 -12.36 -9.62
C SER A 458 3.23 -12.86 -8.33
N ILE A 459 3.08 -11.96 -7.36
CA ILE A 459 2.42 -12.23 -6.08
C ILE A 459 1.29 -11.24 -5.86
N THR A 460 0.23 -11.70 -5.21
CA THR A 460 -0.90 -10.84 -4.83
C THR A 460 -0.75 -10.42 -3.38
N SER A 461 -0.78 -9.10 -3.13
CA SER A 461 -0.85 -8.55 -1.77
C SER A 461 -1.76 -7.32 -1.74
N SER A 462 -2.22 -6.96 -0.54
CA SER A 462 -3.06 -5.80 -0.32
C SER A 462 -2.19 -4.54 -0.24
N ILE A 463 -2.11 -3.81 -1.37
CA ILE A 463 -1.32 -2.59 -1.51
C ILE A 463 -2.16 -1.44 -2.08
N PRO A 464 -1.73 -0.18 -1.88
CA PRO A 464 -2.36 0.96 -2.53
C PRO A 464 -2.36 0.83 -4.06
N SER A 465 -3.53 0.94 -4.68
CA SER A 465 -3.74 0.91 -6.14
C SER A 465 -4.25 2.23 -6.73
N GLN A 466 -4.58 3.20 -5.88
CA GLN A 466 -5.10 4.51 -6.28
C GLN A 466 -4.63 5.60 -5.30
N TRP A 467 -4.75 6.87 -5.69
CA TRP A 467 -4.33 8.03 -4.88
C TRP A 467 -5.49 8.71 -4.13
N THR A 468 -6.73 8.32 -4.37
CA THR A 468 -7.93 9.09 -3.99
C THR A 468 -8.02 9.31 -2.47
N GLY A 469 -7.93 8.24 -1.69
CA GLY A 469 -7.93 8.25 -0.24
C GLY A 469 -6.75 9.05 0.32
N LEU A 470 -5.54 8.85 -0.22
CA LEU A 470 -4.36 9.61 0.21
C LEU A 470 -4.54 11.12 -0.01
N MET A 471 -5.08 11.53 -1.17
CA MET A 471 -5.35 12.94 -1.48
C MET A 471 -6.39 13.54 -0.54
N ILE A 472 -7.48 12.82 -0.25
CA ILE A 472 -8.52 13.27 0.68
C ILE A 472 -7.94 13.43 2.09
N GLY A 473 -7.23 12.42 2.61
CA GLY A 473 -6.68 12.47 3.96
C GLY A 473 -5.56 13.51 4.12
N THR A 474 -4.69 13.67 3.11
CA THR A 474 -3.67 14.73 3.09
C THR A 474 -4.32 16.11 3.03
N GLY A 475 -5.42 16.27 2.28
CA GLY A 475 -6.23 17.48 2.24
C GLY A 475 -6.81 17.85 3.61
N LEU A 476 -7.35 16.88 4.35
CA LEU A 476 -7.85 17.09 5.71
C LEU A 476 -6.75 17.61 6.66
N ILE A 477 -5.56 17.01 6.58
CA ILE A 477 -4.40 17.43 7.39
C ILE A 477 -3.96 18.85 7.01
N ALA A 478 -3.92 19.17 5.72
CA ALA A 478 -3.58 20.51 5.24
C ALA A 478 -4.56 21.58 5.72
N VAL A 479 -5.88 21.31 5.65
CA VAL A 479 -6.92 22.22 6.15
C VAL A 479 -6.75 22.46 7.66
N HIS A 480 -6.53 21.41 8.44
CA HIS A 480 -6.26 21.53 9.87
C HIS A 480 -5.03 22.40 10.15
N MET A 481 -3.92 22.16 9.45
CA MET A 481 -2.70 22.95 9.60
C MET A 481 -2.89 24.43 9.28
N VAL A 482 -3.69 24.74 8.25
CA VAL A 482 -4.07 26.13 7.93
C VAL A 482 -4.88 26.74 9.07
N ILE A 483 -5.87 26.03 9.62
CA ILE A 483 -6.68 26.51 10.75
C ILE A 483 -5.80 26.79 11.97
N VAL A 484 -4.95 25.83 12.36
CA VAL A 484 -4.03 25.97 13.50
C VAL A 484 -3.14 27.20 13.32
N THR A 485 -2.59 27.39 12.12
CA THR A 485 -1.72 28.54 11.81
C THR A 485 -2.48 29.87 11.87
N VAL A 486 -3.67 29.93 11.26
CA VAL A 486 -4.51 31.13 11.25
C VAL A 486 -4.94 31.52 12.66
N VAL A 487 -5.36 30.57 13.48
CA VAL A 487 -5.76 30.80 14.87
C VAL A 487 -4.57 31.21 15.73
N ALA A 488 -3.40 30.57 15.57
CA ALA A 488 -2.20 30.95 16.28
C ALA A 488 -1.77 32.41 15.96
N ILE A 489 -1.81 32.81 14.69
CA ILE A 489 -1.50 34.20 14.27
C ILE A 489 -2.52 35.17 14.88
N GLN A 490 -3.81 34.85 14.85
CA GLN A 490 -4.85 35.70 15.45
C GLN A 490 -4.67 35.82 16.96
N PHE A 491 -4.33 34.74 17.65
CA PHE A 491 -4.07 34.75 19.09
C PHE A 491 -2.94 35.73 19.42
N LEU A 492 -1.81 35.66 18.72
CA LEU A 492 -0.68 36.56 18.94
C LEU A 492 -1.01 38.03 18.68
N ARG A 493 -1.89 38.31 17.71
CA ARG A 493 -2.26 39.68 17.33
C ARG A 493 -3.32 40.31 18.21
N TYR A 494 -4.26 39.53 18.73
CA TYR A 494 -5.46 40.05 19.38
C TYR A 494 -5.54 39.81 20.89
N THR A 495 -4.55 39.14 21.46
CA THR A 495 -4.48 38.94 22.90
C THR A 495 -3.17 39.49 23.41
N ASP A 496 -3.19 40.16 24.55
CA ASP A 496 -2.01 40.73 25.22
C ASP A 496 -1.80 40.10 26.60
N TYR A 497 -2.89 39.66 27.23
CA TYR A 497 -2.90 39.30 28.64
C TYR A 497 -3.05 37.80 28.89
N SER A 498 -3.73 37.07 28.01
CA SER A 498 -3.99 35.65 28.16
C SER A 498 -2.73 34.81 28.04
N ILE A 499 -2.56 33.89 29.01
CA ILE A 499 -1.59 32.82 29.00
C ILE A 499 -2.37 31.49 28.94
N ILE A 500 -2.11 30.71 27.92
CA ILE A 500 -2.75 29.40 27.73
C ILE A 500 -2.13 28.39 28.71
N GLY A 501 -2.97 27.54 29.30
CA GLY A 501 -2.53 26.51 30.25
C GLY A 501 -2.23 27.01 31.67
N ASN A 502 -2.56 28.27 32.01
CA ASN A 502 -2.34 28.83 33.35
C ASN A 502 -3.60 28.76 34.23
N TYR A 503 -3.60 27.83 35.18
CA TYR A 503 -4.74 27.57 36.07
C TYR A 503 -5.10 28.75 36.98
N TRP A 504 -4.10 29.38 37.61
CA TRP A 504 -4.35 30.48 38.55
C TRP A 504 -4.80 31.75 37.84
N GLN A 505 -4.32 31.99 36.62
CA GLN A 505 -4.82 33.08 35.79
C GLN A 505 -6.31 32.89 35.46
N THR A 506 -6.73 31.65 35.21
CA THR A 506 -8.13 31.32 34.92
C THR A 506 -9.07 31.63 36.10
N VAL A 507 -8.66 31.31 37.33
CA VAL A 507 -9.45 31.61 38.53
C VAL A 507 -9.44 33.11 38.86
N SER A 508 -8.26 33.74 38.84
CA SER A 508 -8.12 35.15 39.22
C SER A 508 -8.83 36.12 38.28
N GLN A 509 -8.88 35.82 36.99
CA GLN A 509 -9.57 36.66 36.00
C GLN A 509 -11.09 36.61 36.11
N VAL A 510 -11.62 35.46 36.57
CA VAL A 510 -13.05 35.27 36.82
C VAL A 510 -13.45 35.83 38.18
N ALA A 511 -12.53 35.91 39.15
CA ALA A 511 -12.74 36.51 40.46
C ALA A 511 -12.63 38.05 40.46
N SER A 512 -13.56 38.72 39.78
CA SER A 512 -13.72 40.19 39.79
C SER A 512 -14.69 40.67 40.88
N GLU A 513 -14.65 41.96 41.22
CA GLU A 513 -15.61 42.58 42.17
C GLU A 513 -17.06 42.41 41.69
N GLU A 514 -17.28 42.40 40.37
CA GLU A 514 -18.60 42.29 39.75
C GLU A 514 -19.14 40.85 39.73
N THR A 515 -18.27 39.85 39.71
CA THR A 515 -18.61 38.41 39.82
C THR A 515 -18.65 37.91 41.26
N ARG A 516 -18.18 38.72 42.22
CA ARG A 516 -18.03 38.34 43.63
C ARG A 516 -19.36 37.96 44.30
N THR A 517 -20.44 38.63 43.92
CA THR A 517 -21.80 38.32 44.41
C THR A 517 -22.30 36.99 43.87
N ILE A 518 -22.05 36.71 42.60
CA ILE A 518 -22.38 35.43 41.95
C ILE A 518 -21.59 34.29 42.61
N LEU A 519 -20.27 34.45 42.76
CA LEU A 519 -19.38 33.45 43.36
C LEU A 519 -19.77 33.11 44.80
N LYS A 520 -20.20 34.10 45.61
CA LYS A 520 -20.66 33.87 46.99
C LYS A 520 -21.97 33.08 47.06
N GLN A 521 -22.86 33.27 46.09
CA GLN A 521 -24.19 32.68 46.10
C GLN A 521 -24.23 31.32 45.37
N ALA A 522 -23.31 31.10 44.43
CA ALA A 522 -23.26 29.91 43.58
C ALA A 522 -22.81 28.62 44.30
N ASP A 523 -22.24 28.70 45.51
CA ASP A 523 -21.69 27.55 46.25
C ASP A 523 -22.65 26.35 46.38
N ARG A 524 -23.95 26.61 46.45
CA ARG A 524 -25.00 25.57 46.58
C ARG A 524 -25.98 25.52 45.42
N MET A 525 -25.64 26.14 44.28
CA MET A 525 -26.50 26.21 43.11
C MET A 525 -25.87 25.45 41.94
N ASN A 526 -26.67 24.74 41.16
CA ASN A 526 -26.21 24.27 39.84
C ASN A 526 -26.21 25.40 38.80
N ASP A 527 -25.57 25.20 37.64
CA ASP A 527 -25.44 26.24 36.61
C ASP A 527 -26.79 26.80 36.13
N GLU A 528 -27.83 25.97 36.06
CA GLU A 528 -29.18 26.38 35.71
C GLU A 528 -29.86 27.22 36.81
N GLU A 529 -29.61 26.91 38.07
CA GLU A 529 -30.04 27.70 39.23
C GLU A 529 -29.32 29.04 39.28
N VAL A 530 -28.01 29.07 39.02
CA VAL A 530 -27.22 30.30 38.91
C VAL A 530 -27.73 31.17 37.75
N LYS A 531 -28.00 30.58 36.57
CA LYS A 531 -28.59 31.28 35.41
C LYS A 531 -29.94 31.90 35.77
N ARG A 532 -30.83 31.15 36.44
CA ARG A 532 -32.15 31.63 36.90
C ARG A 532 -32.07 32.68 38.01
N TRP A 533 -31.11 32.57 38.93
CA TRP A 533 -30.91 33.54 40.00
C TRP A 533 -30.36 34.86 39.46
N THR A 534 -29.35 34.78 38.60
CA THR A 534 -28.68 35.94 37.99
C THR A 534 -29.67 36.74 37.12
N LYS A 535 -30.49 36.07 36.30
CA LYS A 535 -31.57 36.72 35.51
C LYS A 535 -32.61 37.44 36.37
N ARG A 536 -32.85 36.98 37.61
CA ARG A 536 -33.83 37.59 38.52
C ARG A 536 -33.26 38.80 39.29
N GLN A 537 -31.97 38.76 39.64
CA GLN A 537 -31.34 39.72 40.55
C GLN A 537 -30.51 40.80 39.85
N LEU A 538 -29.94 40.51 38.67
CA LEU A 538 -29.12 41.46 37.91
C LEU A 538 -29.87 41.92 36.65
N ARG A 539 -30.02 43.25 36.48
CA ARG A 539 -30.64 43.85 35.29
C ARG A 539 -29.80 43.75 34.00
N ASN A 540 -28.51 43.41 34.13
CA ASN A 540 -27.49 43.55 33.08
C ASN A 540 -26.76 42.23 32.74
N VAL A 541 -27.46 41.10 32.74
CA VAL A 541 -26.83 39.77 32.54
C VAL A 541 -26.26 39.57 31.12
N ASN A 542 -26.81 40.28 30.14
CA ASN A 542 -26.40 40.18 28.73
C ASN A 542 -25.26 41.14 28.33
N ILE A 543 -24.81 42.02 29.24
CA ILE A 543 -23.68 42.94 29.00
C ILE A 543 -22.43 42.12 28.74
N ARG A 544 -21.76 42.40 27.61
CA ARG A 544 -20.55 41.68 27.23
C ARG A 544 -19.36 42.19 28.04
N ARG A 545 -18.59 41.26 28.61
CA ARG A 545 -17.42 41.58 29.42
C ARG A 545 -16.14 41.12 28.80
N VAL A 546 -15.13 41.97 28.92
CA VAL A 546 -13.81 41.80 28.31
C VAL A 546 -12.76 41.81 29.42
N LEU A 547 -11.70 41.01 29.27
CA LEU A 547 -10.53 41.09 30.14
C LEU A 547 -9.82 42.43 29.97
N ARG A 548 -9.68 43.18 31.07
CA ARG A 548 -8.97 44.47 31.07
C ARG A 548 -8.09 44.63 32.29
N HIS A 549 -7.09 45.49 32.15
CA HIS A 549 -6.28 45.96 33.27
C HIS A 549 -7.10 46.92 34.13
N GLN A 550 -7.33 46.54 35.39
CA GLN A 550 -8.02 47.33 36.41
C GLN A 550 -7.07 48.34 37.06
N ARG A 551 -7.63 49.37 37.70
CA ARG A 551 -6.85 50.43 38.37
C ARG A 551 -5.99 49.91 39.55
N ASP A 552 -6.35 48.75 40.09
CA ASP A 552 -5.64 48.04 41.15
C ASP A 552 -4.46 47.19 40.65
N GLY A 553 -4.19 47.19 39.33
CA GLY A 553 -3.13 46.39 38.70
C GLY A 553 -3.53 44.96 38.36
N ARG A 554 -4.78 44.55 38.63
CA ARG A 554 -5.28 43.20 38.30
C ARG A 554 -5.84 43.15 36.89
N ILE A 555 -5.84 41.96 36.30
CA ILE A 555 -6.51 41.70 35.01
C ILE A 555 -7.73 40.87 35.33
N THR A 556 -8.93 41.43 35.18
CA THR A 556 -10.20 40.76 35.50
C THR A 556 -11.27 41.12 34.48
N LEU A 557 -12.38 40.37 34.49
CA LEU A 557 -13.55 40.68 33.66
C LEU A 557 -14.15 42.04 34.04
N GLY A 558 -14.31 42.93 33.08
CA GLY A 558 -14.99 44.23 33.25
C GLY A 558 -15.89 44.60 32.06
N ILE A 559 -16.70 45.64 32.21
CA ILE A 559 -17.65 46.12 31.20
C ILE A 559 -16.91 46.64 29.95
N SER A 560 -17.38 46.27 28.75
CA SER A 560 -16.82 46.77 27.49
C SER A 560 -17.06 48.29 27.33
N ALA A 561 -16.02 49.05 26.92
CA ALA A 561 -16.12 50.51 26.71
C ALA A 561 -17.17 50.92 25.65
N THR A 562 -17.63 50.00 24.81
CA THR A 562 -18.71 50.25 23.85
C THR A 562 -20.09 50.36 24.49
N GLU A 563 -20.28 49.86 25.72
CA GLU A 563 -21.54 49.92 26.47
C GLU A 563 -21.50 50.95 27.62
N SER A 564 -20.38 51.65 27.84
CA SER A 564 -20.29 52.71 28.87
C SER A 564 -20.83 54.07 28.41
N LYS A 565 -21.44 54.14 27.22
CA LYS A 565 -21.98 55.37 26.60
C LYS A 565 -23.51 55.38 26.45
N THR A 566 -24.21 54.43 27.07
CA THR A 566 -25.68 54.42 27.14
C THR A 566 -26.15 54.54 28.57
#